data_AF-A0AAV4VJF4-F1
#
_entry.id   AF-A0AAV4VJF4-F1
#
_cell.length_a   1.000
_cell.length_b   1.000
_cell.length_c   1.000
_cell.angle_alpha   90.00
_cell.angle_beta   90.00
_cell.angle_gamma   90.00
#
_symmetry.space_group_name_H-M   'P 1'
#
loop_
_entity.id
_entity.type
_entity.pdbx_description
1 polymer ?
#
loop_
_entity_poly.entity_id
_entity_poly.type
_entity_poly.pdbx_seq_one_letter_code
_entity_poly.pdbx_strand_id
1 'polypeptide(L)'
;MAPIDIIYVNAEEFIKKTIYELNLLKNYKWQILANHRQSLLAQLSEAQDPALGLHLAALLIFQSHTHTMLHASGKFVPHIIGYLQKQLPHEIYLLLATYQESVIKKLTPNENEEEKCANETFLLKTCQRLKRLLSHTEKDLYLNLKINSGF
;
A
#
# COMPACT_ATOMS: atom_id res chain seq x y z
N MET A 1 -30.58 45.75 -4.77
CA MET A 1 -30.22 44.79 -3.71
C MET A 1 -29.61 45.55 -2.56
N ALA A 2 -29.97 45.20 -1.32
CA ALA A 2 -29.31 45.76 -0.15
C ALA A 2 -27.85 45.25 -0.11
N PRO A 3 -26.90 46.00 0.46
CA PRO A 3 -25.50 45.58 0.56
C PRO A 3 -25.33 44.22 1.26
N ILE A 4 -26.25 43.86 2.16
CA ILE A 4 -26.31 42.55 2.81
C ILE A 4 -26.59 41.43 1.80
N ASP A 5 -27.53 41.62 0.87
CA ASP A 5 -27.87 40.61 -0.14
C ASP A 5 -26.69 40.30 -1.05
N ILE A 6 -25.89 41.32 -1.39
CA ILE A 6 -24.68 41.17 -2.21
C ILE A 6 -23.61 40.37 -1.45
N ILE A 7 -23.43 40.63 -0.15
CA ILE A 7 -22.50 39.87 0.69
C ILE A 7 -22.92 38.40 0.79
N TYR A 8 -24.22 38.11 0.98
CA TYR A 8 -24.73 36.75 1.04
C TYR A 8 -24.54 35.99 -0.27
N VAL A 9 -24.87 36.60 -1.41
CA VAL A 9 -24.70 35.98 -2.74
C VAL A 9 -23.22 35.69 -3.01
N ASN A 10 -22.33 36.65 -2.71
CA ASN A 10 -20.89 36.45 -2.88
C ASN A 10 -20.34 35.35 -1.95
N ALA A 11 -20.87 35.25 -0.73
CA ALA A 11 -20.49 34.18 0.20
C ALA A 11 -20.96 32.81 -0.29
N GLU A 12 -22.19 32.71 -0.82
CA GLU A 12 -22.72 31.46 -1.38
C GLU A 12 -21.91 31.00 -2.60
N GLU A 13 -21.57 31.92 -3.50
CA GLU A 13 -20.75 31.63 -4.69
C GLU A 13 -19.33 31.20 -4.29
N PHE A 14 -18.74 31.89 -3.30
CA PHE A 14 -17.44 31.50 -2.75
C PHE A 14 -17.47 30.08 -2.16
N ILE A 15 -18.47 29.77 -1.33
CA ILE A 15 -18.63 28.43 -0.72
C ILE A 15 -18.77 27.36 -1.80
N LYS A 16 -19.63 27.58 -2.81
CA LYS A 16 -19.82 26.62 -3.92
C LYS A 16 -18.50 26.36 -4.66
N LYS A 17 -17.74 27.42 -4.94
CA LYS A 17 -16.44 27.32 -5.59
C LYS A 17 -15.43 26.52 -4.74
N THR A 18 -15.33 26.81 -3.45
CA THR A 18 -14.44 26.09 -2.54
C THR A 18 -14.80 24.61 -2.44
N ILE A 19 -16.09 24.26 -2.33
CA ILE A 19 -16.55 22.87 -2.31
C ILE A 19 -16.16 22.15 -3.61
N TYR A 20 -16.35 22.80 -4.76
CA TYR A 20 -15.97 22.24 -6.05
C TYR A 20 -14.46 21.96 -6.15
N GLU A 21 -13.63 22.93 -5.75
CA GLU A 21 -12.17 22.79 -5.74
C GLU A 21 -11.70 21.66 -4.80
N LEU A 22 -12.29 21.56 -3.60
CA LEU A 22 -11.98 20.49 -2.66
C LEU A 22 -12.35 19.11 -3.22
N ASN A 23 -13.50 18.98 -3.88
CA ASN A 23 -13.90 17.74 -4.54
C ASN A 23 -12.96 17.37 -5.68
N LEU A 24 -12.51 18.35 -6.48
CA LEU A 24 -11.55 18.13 -7.55
C LEU A 24 -10.21 17.62 -7.01
N LEU A 25 -9.69 18.23 -5.94
CA LEU A 25 -8.46 17.79 -5.28
C LEU A 25 -8.58 16.37 -4.69
N LYS A 26 -9.72 16.06 -4.08
CA LYS A 26 -10.02 14.72 -3.54
C LYS A 26 -9.98 13.65 -4.64
N ASN A 27 -10.63 13.92 -5.77
CA ASN A 27 -10.65 13.01 -6.92
C ASN A 27 -9.25 12.81 -7.51
N TYR A 28 -8.48 13.89 -7.63
CA TYR A 28 -7.10 13.82 -8.12
C TYR A 28 -6.19 12.99 -7.20
N LYS A 29 -6.27 13.21 -5.88
CA LYS A 29 -5.53 12.42 -4.88
C LYS A 29 -5.87 10.92 -4.99
N TRP A 30 -7.16 10.60 -5.14
CA TRP A 30 -7.61 9.22 -5.29
C TRP A 30 -7.02 8.57 -6.55
N GLN A 31 -7.04 9.29 -7.68
CA GLN A 31 -6.49 8.81 -8.94
C GLN A 31 -4.98 8.52 -8.83
N ILE A 32 -4.23 9.42 -8.18
CA ILE A 32 -2.79 9.21 -7.92
C ILE A 32 -2.55 7.93 -7.11
N LEU A 33 -3.30 7.74 -6.02
CA LEU A 33 -3.16 6.55 -5.18
C LEU A 33 -3.50 5.27 -5.95
N ALA A 34 -4.56 5.30 -6.77
CA ALA A 34 -4.95 4.17 -7.60
C ALA A 34 -3.85 3.80 -8.61
N ASN A 35 -3.30 4.80 -9.32
CA ASN A 35 -2.21 4.60 -10.28
C ASN A 35 -0.93 4.07 -9.62
N HIS A 36 -0.55 4.64 -8.47
CA HIS A 36 0.61 4.17 -7.72
C HIS A 36 0.45 2.72 -7.27
N ARG A 37 -0.75 2.35 -6.79
CA ARG A 37 -1.06 0.96 -6.41
C ARG A 37 -0.94 0.02 -7.61
N GLN A 38 -1.52 0.39 -8.76
CA GLN A 38 -1.43 -0.41 -9.99
C GLN A 38 0.02 -0.60 -10.43
N SER A 39 0.84 0.45 -10.35
CA SER A 39 2.28 0.36 -10.62
C SER A 39 2.98 -0.61 -9.67
N LEU A 40 2.70 -0.55 -8.36
CA LEU A 40 3.26 -1.48 -7.38
C LEU A 40 2.82 -2.93 -7.64
N LEU A 41 1.56 -3.16 -8.01
CA LEU A 41 1.06 -4.49 -8.37
C LEU A 41 1.76 -5.06 -9.61
N ALA A 42 1.92 -4.24 -10.65
CA ALA A 42 2.63 -4.62 -11.86
C ALA A 42 4.07 -5.01 -11.54
N GLN A 43 4.80 -4.15 -10.82
CA GLN A 43 6.17 -4.42 -10.39
C GLN A 43 6.27 -5.69 -9.52
N LEU A 44 5.33 -5.88 -8.58
CA LEU A 44 5.31 -7.06 -7.72
C LEU A 44 5.05 -8.33 -8.54
N SER A 45 4.19 -8.26 -9.55
CA SER A 45 3.90 -9.40 -10.42
C SER A 45 5.15 -9.88 -11.16
N GLU A 46 6.01 -8.95 -11.61
CA GLU A 46 7.23 -9.21 -12.35
C GLU A 46 8.45 -9.49 -11.45
N ALA A 47 8.39 -9.14 -10.16
CA ALA A 47 9.52 -9.30 -9.24
C ALA A 47 9.96 -10.76 -9.10
N GLN A 48 11.21 -11.05 -9.47
CA GLN A 48 11.87 -12.35 -9.31
C GLN A 48 12.75 -12.39 -8.07
N ASP A 49 13.36 -11.25 -7.72
CA ASP A 49 14.17 -11.14 -6.51
C ASP A 49 13.29 -11.13 -5.24
N PRO A 50 13.54 -12.02 -4.27
CA PRO A 50 12.75 -12.09 -3.04
C PRO A 50 12.76 -10.81 -2.21
N ALA A 51 13.88 -10.07 -2.17
CA ALA A 51 13.98 -8.84 -1.39
C ALA A 51 13.14 -7.72 -2.02
N LEU A 52 13.19 -7.58 -3.35
CA LEU A 52 12.30 -6.69 -4.10
C LEU A 52 10.83 -7.06 -3.91
N GLY A 53 10.51 -8.36 -3.98
CA GLY A 53 9.15 -8.85 -3.72
C GLY A 53 8.62 -8.45 -2.33
N LEU A 54 9.45 -8.60 -1.28
CA LEU A 54 9.09 -8.17 0.07
C LEU A 54 8.89 -6.65 0.13
N HIS A 55 9.80 -5.90 -0.48
CA HIS A 55 9.76 -4.45 -0.48
C HIS A 55 8.46 -3.91 -1.09
N LEU A 56 8.12 -4.38 -2.29
CA LEU A 56 6.90 -3.97 -2.99
C LEU A 56 5.64 -4.39 -2.22
N ALA A 57 5.63 -5.61 -1.66
CA ALA A 57 4.53 -6.06 -0.81
C ALA A 57 4.34 -5.16 0.42
N ALA A 58 5.43 -4.80 1.12
CA ALA A 58 5.38 -3.92 2.29
C ALA A 58 4.84 -2.53 1.93
N LEU A 59 5.29 -1.93 0.82
CA LEU A 59 4.79 -0.63 0.34
C LEU A 59 3.30 -0.70 -0.02
N LEU A 60 2.88 -1.76 -0.69
CA LEU A 60 1.50 -1.93 -1.13
C LEU A 60 0.54 -2.14 0.05
N ILE A 61 0.95 -2.95 1.04
CA ILE A 61 0.19 -3.15 2.27
C ILE A 61 0.12 -1.84 3.06
N PHE A 62 1.24 -1.14 3.22
CA PHE A 62 1.26 0.18 3.86
C PHE A 62 0.27 1.15 3.22
N GLN A 63 0.34 1.33 1.90
CA GLN A 63 -0.57 2.22 1.18
C GLN A 63 -2.04 1.79 1.34
N SER A 64 -2.30 0.48 1.43
CA SER A 64 -3.65 -0.04 1.63
C SER A 64 -4.23 0.35 3.00
N HIS A 65 -3.41 0.41 4.04
CA HIS A 65 -3.84 0.76 5.40
C HIS A 65 -3.83 2.27 5.67
N THR A 66 -2.87 3.00 5.14
CA THR A 66 -2.70 4.43 5.45
C THR A 66 -3.35 5.35 4.43
N HIS A 67 -3.71 4.83 3.25
CA HIS A 67 -4.12 5.64 2.09
C HIS A 67 -3.12 6.74 1.72
N THR A 68 -1.83 6.47 1.94
CA THR A 68 -0.72 7.35 1.57
C THR A 68 0.32 6.58 0.77
N MET A 69 0.92 7.24 -0.22
CA MET A 69 2.10 6.68 -0.89
C MET A 69 3.30 6.74 0.05
N LEU A 70 4.12 5.69 0.01
CA LEU A 70 5.39 5.65 0.71
C LEU A 70 6.49 5.31 -0.28
N HIS A 71 7.48 6.18 -0.37
CA HIS A 71 8.72 5.92 -1.07
C HIS A 71 9.80 5.66 -0.02
N ALA A 72 10.27 4.42 0.06
CA ALA A 72 11.30 4.01 0.99
C ALA A 72 12.27 3.08 0.30
N SER A 73 13.52 3.03 0.76
CA SER A 73 14.46 1.99 0.32
C SER A 73 14.26 0.69 1.09
N GLY A 74 14.74 -0.42 0.52
CA GLY A 74 14.61 -1.77 1.11
C GLY A 74 15.09 -1.88 2.56
N LYS A 75 16.05 -1.05 3.00
CA LYS A 75 16.55 -1.03 4.39
C LYS A 75 15.47 -0.65 5.43
N PHE A 76 14.41 0.02 5.01
CA PHE A 76 13.31 0.41 5.90
C PHE A 76 12.20 -0.64 5.96
N VAL A 77 12.27 -1.72 5.18
CA VAL A 77 11.27 -2.81 5.20
C VAL A 77 11.01 -3.36 6.61
N PRO A 78 12.02 -3.60 7.48
CA PRO A 78 11.76 -4.03 8.86
C PRO A 78 10.96 -3.02 9.68
N HIS A 79 11.20 -1.72 9.46
CA HIS A 79 10.46 -0.66 10.16
C HIS A 79 9.00 -0.60 9.66
N ILE A 80 8.79 -0.77 8.35
CA ILE A 80 7.46 -0.80 7.74
C ILE A 80 6.67 -2.02 8.25
N ILE A 81 7.27 -3.21 8.26
CA ILE A 81 6.63 -4.43 8.77
C ILE A 81 6.33 -4.30 10.28
N GLY A 82 7.25 -3.71 11.05
CA GLY A 82 7.03 -3.41 12.47
C GLY A 82 5.85 -2.45 12.69
N TYR A 83 5.74 -1.39 11.88
CA TYR A 83 4.59 -0.48 11.91
C TYR A 83 3.27 -1.22 11.60
N LEU A 84 3.29 -2.10 10.59
CA LEU A 84 2.12 -2.84 10.14
C LEU A 84 1.64 -3.93 11.11
N GLN A 85 2.47 -4.34 12.08
CA GLN A 85 2.14 -5.39 13.05
C GLN A 85 0.79 -5.17 13.75
N LYS A 86 0.48 -3.92 14.12
CA LYS A 86 -0.77 -3.58 14.82
C LYS A 86 -1.98 -3.44 13.89
N GLN A 87 -1.75 -3.34 12.59
CA GLN A 87 -2.77 -3.09 11.57
C GLN A 87 -3.17 -4.37 10.81
N LEU A 88 -2.32 -5.40 10.87
CA LEU A 88 -2.49 -6.65 10.14
C LEU A 88 -3.04 -7.77 11.03
N PRO A 89 -3.82 -8.70 10.45
CA PRO A 89 -4.06 -10.00 11.05
C PRO A 89 -2.74 -10.69 11.39
N HIS A 90 -2.70 -11.36 12.55
CA HIS A 90 -1.48 -12.00 13.07
C HIS A 90 -0.82 -12.95 12.05
N GLU A 91 -1.62 -13.72 11.30
CA GLU A 91 -1.13 -14.63 10.26
C GLU A 91 -0.39 -13.89 9.14
N ILE A 92 -0.89 -12.74 8.69
CA ILE A 92 -0.28 -11.96 7.60
C ILE A 92 1.01 -11.30 8.10
N TYR A 93 0.99 -10.74 9.32
CA TYR A 93 2.20 -10.20 9.93
C TYR A 93 3.29 -11.28 10.06
N LEU A 94 2.94 -12.46 10.59
CA LEU A 94 3.88 -13.56 10.75
C LEU A 94 4.46 -14.00 9.41
N LEU A 95 3.64 -14.09 8.35
CA LEU A 95 4.09 -14.38 7.00
C LEU A 95 5.14 -13.38 6.51
N LEU A 96 4.91 -12.09 6.71
CA LEU A 96 5.87 -11.03 6.33
C LEU A 96 7.14 -11.09 7.15
N ALA A 97 7.04 -11.32 8.47
CA ALA A 97 8.17 -11.41 9.37
C ALA A 97 9.07 -12.61 9.04
N THR A 98 8.50 -13.81 8.87
CA THR A 98 9.27 -15.00 8.47
C THR A 98 9.89 -14.84 7.09
N TYR A 99 9.17 -14.22 6.15
CA TYR A 99 9.72 -13.94 4.83
C TYR A 99 10.91 -12.96 4.90
N GLN A 100 10.82 -11.92 5.73
CA GLN A 100 11.93 -11.00 5.98
C GLN A 100 13.16 -11.72 6.54
N GLU A 101 12.98 -12.60 7.52
CA GLU A 101 14.08 -13.38 8.08
C GLU A 101 14.76 -14.25 7.00
N SER A 102 13.98 -14.93 6.17
CA SER A 102 14.49 -15.72 5.04
C SER A 102 15.20 -14.87 3.98
N VAL A 103 14.73 -13.65 3.72
CA VAL A 103 15.41 -12.69 2.82
C VAL A 103 16.76 -12.28 3.42
N ILE A 104 16.81 -11.93 4.70
CA ILE A 104 18.06 -11.57 5.39
C ILE A 104 19.04 -12.76 5.36
N LYS A 105 18.53 -13.97 5.59
CA LYS A 105 19.31 -15.21 5.52
C LYS A 105 19.90 -15.44 4.12
N LYS A 106 19.15 -15.13 3.05
CA LYS A 106 19.66 -15.21 1.66
C LYS A 106 20.75 -14.18 1.39
N LEU A 107 20.65 -12.99 1.98
CA LEU A 107 21.60 -11.90 1.79
C LEU A 107 22.88 -12.06 2.64
N THR A 108 22.85 -12.95 3.63
CA THR A 108 23.98 -13.23 4.51
C THR A 108 24.77 -14.42 3.94
N PRO A 109 26.12 -14.36 3.91
CA PRO A 109 26.92 -15.51 3.49
C PRO A 109 26.61 -16.73 4.34
N ASN A 110 26.28 -17.84 3.68
CA ASN A 110 26.12 -19.16 4.29
C ASN A 110 26.89 -20.15 3.42
N GLU A 111 27.51 -21.18 4.00
CA GLU A 111 28.27 -22.22 3.28
C GLU A 111 27.45 -23.51 3.11
N ASN A 112 26.30 -23.62 3.78
CA ASN A 112 25.43 -24.77 3.68
C ASN A 112 24.49 -24.69 2.46
N GLU A 113 24.81 -25.43 1.41
CA GLU A 113 24.05 -25.47 0.14
C GLU A 113 22.65 -26.08 0.29
N GLU A 114 22.46 -27.07 1.17
CA GLU A 114 21.14 -27.67 1.42
C GLU A 114 20.20 -26.63 2.06
N GLU A 115 20.72 -25.87 3.03
CA GLU A 115 19.98 -24.83 3.72
C GLU A 115 19.65 -23.65 2.78
N LYS A 116 20.55 -23.31 1.85
CA LYS A 116 20.27 -22.32 0.79
C LYS A 116 19.14 -22.79 -0.12
N CYS A 117 19.22 -24.01 -0.63
CA CYS A 117 18.20 -24.56 -1.53
C CYS A 117 16.82 -24.60 -0.87
N ALA A 118 16.76 -25.02 0.41
CA ALA A 118 15.54 -25.00 1.20
C ALA A 118 14.99 -23.58 1.40
N ASN A 119 15.88 -22.61 1.70
CA ASN A 119 15.50 -21.21 1.87
C ASN A 119 14.97 -20.59 0.57
N GLU A 120 15.61 -20.87 -0.57
CA GLU A 120 15.15 -20.39 -1.88
C GLU A 120 13.77 -20.95 -2.24
N THR A 121 13.54 -22.23 -1.97
CA THR A 121 12.23 -22.87 -2.18
C THR A 121 11.15 -22.22 -1.31
N PHE A 122 11.47 -21.93 -0.05
CA PHE A 122 10.57 -21.23 0.87
C PHE A 122 10.26 -19.81 0.38
N LEU A 123 11.29 -19.06 -0.04
CA LEU A 123 11.14 -17.71 -0.58
C LEU A 123 10.26 -17.71 -1.83
N LEU A 124 10.48 -18.63 -2.76
CA LEU A 124 9.67 -18.72 -3.98
C LEU A 124 8.19 -18.98 -3.65
N LYS A 125 7.91 -19.98 -2.81
CA LYS A 125 6.54 -20.34 -2.40
C LYS A 125 5.83 -19.18 -1.69
N THR A 126 6.55 -18.52 -0.78
CA THR A 126 5.98 -17.41 0.00
C THR A 126 5.76 -16.17 -0.86
N CYS A 127 6.68 -15.85 -1.77
CA CYS A 127 6.51 -14.78 -2.75
C CYS A 127 5.25 -15.01 -3.60
N GLN A 128 5.05 -16.22 -4.13
CA GLN A 128 3.85 -16.58 -4.89
C GLN A 128 2.58 -16.48 -4.04
N ARG A 129 2.64 -16.84 -2.75
CA ARG A 129 1.52 -16.66 -1.81
C ARG A 129 1.19 -15.17 -1.63
N LEU A 130 2.19 -14.33 -1.39
CA LEU A 130 2.02 -12.88 -1.25
C LEU A 130 1.43 -12.24 -2.51
N LYS A 131 1.95 -12.58 -3.70
CA LYS A 131 1.42 -12.09 -4.98
C LYS A 131 -0.08 -12.41 -5.13
N ARG A 132 -0.50 -13.63 -4.78
CA ARG A 132 -1.92 -14.02 -4.81
C ARG A 132 -2.75 -13.26 -3.78
N LEU A 133 -2.29 -13.12 -2.55
CA LEU A 133 -3.02 -12.38 -1.51
C LEU A 133 -3.24 -10.90 -1.90
N LEU A 134 -2.21 -10.28 -2.49
CA LEU A 134 -2.22 -8.88 -2.87
C LEU A 134 -2.96 -8.60 -4.19
N SER A 135 -3.09 -9.59 -5.08
CA SER A 135 -3.90 -9.47 -6.29
C SER A 135 -5.40 -9.59 -6.03
N HIS A 136 -5.83 -10.35 -5.02
CA HIS A 136 -7.25 -10.57 -4.73
C HIS A 136 -7.86 -9.46 -3.85
N THR A 137 -7.03 -8.66 -3.17
CA THR A 137 -7.46 -7.54 -2.32
C THR A 137 -7.92 -6.31 -3.11
N GLU A 138 -7.96 -6.39 -4.45
CA GLU A 138 -8.48 -5.30 -5.29
C GLU A 138 -9.91 -4.89 -4.94
N LYS A 139 -10.78 -5.81 -4.50
CA LYS A 139 -12.22 -5.51 -4.32
C LYS A 139 -12.59 -4.87 -2.97
N ASP A 140 -11.87 -5.16 -1.90
CA ASP A 140 -12.26 -4.72 -0.55
C ASP A 140 -11.97 -3.23 -0.28
N LEU A 141 -11.06 -2.61 -1.03
CA LEU A 141 -10.78 -1.17 -0.90
C LEU A 141 -11.82 -0.27 -1.57
N TYR A 142 -12.53 -0.75 -2.61
CA TYR A 142 -13.58 0.03 -3.27
C TYR A 142 -14.90 0.08 -2.47
N LEU A 143 -15.16 -0.90 -1.59
CA LEU A 143 -16.37 -0.90 -0.76
C LEU A 143 -16.29 0.10 0.41
N ASN A 144 -15.11 0.25 1.01
CA ASN A 144 -14.89 1.20 2.12
C ASN A 144 -14.94 2.68 1.69
N LEU A 145 -14.80 2.96 0.39
CA LEU A 145 -14.94 4.31 -0.17
C LEU A 145 -16.41 4.72 -0.37
N LYS A 146 -17.32 3.78 -0.64
CA LYS A 146 -18.77 4.07 -0.76
C LYS A 146 -19.46 4.23 0.59
N ILE A 147 -18.98 3.53 1.63
CA ILE A 147 -19.58 3.60 2.98
C ILE A 147 -19.19 4.90 3.69
N ASN A 148 -18.00 5.44 3.45
CA ASN A 148 -17.51 6.68 4.06
C ASN A 148 -17.82 7.95 3.25
N SER A 149 -18.53 7.85 2.12
CA SER A 149 -19.07 9.00 1.38
C SER A 149 -20.56 9.20 1.61
N GLY A 150 -21.13 8.62 2.66
CA GLY A 150 -22.49 8.88 3.11
C GLY A 150 -22.61 10.21 3.85
N PHE A 151 -22.39 11.32 3.13
CA PHE A 151 -22.89 12.68 3.41
C PHE A 151 -22.95 13.45 2.09
#